data_AF-A0A5R9IQ81-F1
#
_entry.id   AF-A0A5R9IQ81-F1
#
_cell.length_a   1.000
_cell.length_b   1.000
_cell.length_c   1.000
_cell.angle_alpha   90.00
_cell.angle_beta   90.00
_cell.angle_gamma   90.00
#
_symmetry.space_group_name_H-M   'P 1'
#
loop_
_entity.id
_entity.type
_entity.pdbx_description
1 polymer ?
#
loop_
_entity_poly.entity_id
_entity_poly.type
_entity_poly.pdbx_seq_one_letter_code
_entity_poly.pdbx_strand_id
1 'polypeptide(L)'
;MATNNNELLIQNENLFRALVCAPVAVLFVLLAANSVTTSAIVVMQIVFVLLAVCFTLSSLAYASYYTNERSQGDAEPLIKNQNLSKSLVFLLLTILFGAIAYSAVTSSTHLIFKVISALLAIYFTLGTLAFAAYFTNDCCE
;
A
#
# COMPACT_ATOMS: atom_id res chain seq x y z
N MET A 1 22.30 25.55 20.85
CA MET A 1 20.98 26.19 20.75
C MET A 1 20.75 26.58 19.29
N ALA A 2 19.95 25.75 18.59
CA ALA A 2 19.20 26.01 17.35
C ALA A 2 18.88 24.64 16.73
N THR A 3 17.71 24.12 17.07
CA THR A 3 17.03 22.95 16.51
C THR A 3 16.68 23.22 15.06
N ASN A 4 17.27 22.49 14.11
CA ASN A 4 16.91 22.56 12.69
C ASN A 4 16.02 21.37 12.32
N ASN A 5 14.72 21.66 12.25
CA ASN A 5 13.61 20.75 12.00
C ASN A 5 13.55 20.26 10.54
N ASN A 6 14.52 19.46 10.08
CA ASN A 6 14.52 18.90 8.71
C ASN A 6 14.63 17.36 8.68
N GLU A 7 14.09 16.65 9.68
CA GLU A 7 14.10 15.18 9.76
C GLU A 7 13.03 14.48 8.87
N LEU A 8 12.46 15.17 7.88
CA LEU A 8 11.47 14.62 6.94
C LEU A 8 12.03 14.39 5.52
N LEU A 9 13.36 14.34 5.38
CA LEU A 9 13.99 13.94 4.13
C LEU A 9 14.02 12.41 4.06
N ILE A 10 13.21 11.83 3.17
CA ILE A 10 13.41 10.44 2.74
C ILE A 10 14.82 10.37 2.13
N GLN A 11 15.78 9.85 2.88
CA GLN A 11 17.19 9.85 2.49
C GLN A 11 17.46 8.95 1.27
N ASN A 12 16.68 7.88 1.13
CA ASN A 12 16.83 6.95 0.03
C ASN A 12 16.03 7.39 -1.20
N GLU A 13 16.73 7.66 -2.29
CA GLU A 13 16.13 8.14 -3.54
C GLU A 13 15.15 7.14 -4.16
N ASN A 14 15.47 5.83 -4.12
CA ASN A 14 14.58 4.79 -4.65
C ASN A 14 13.28 4.73 -3.85
N LEU A 15 13.36 4.81 -2.52
CA LEU A 15 12.20 4.88 -1.64
C LEU A 15 11.34 6.11 -1.93
N PHE A 16 11.95 7.28 -2.12
CA PHE A 16 11.23 8.51 -2.50
C PHE A 16 10.52 8.34 -3.85
N ARG A 17 11.22 7.84 -4.87
CA ARG A 17 10.67 7.62 -6.20
C ARG A 17 9.52 6.60 -6.18
N ALA A 18 9.63 5.53 -5.39
CA ALA A 18 8.55 4.57 -5.18
C ALA A 18 7.33 5.25 -4.55
N LEU A 19 7.53 6.04 -3.51
CA LEU A 19 6.46 6.72 -2.78
C LEU A 19 5.77 7.81 -3.60
N VAL A 20 6.47 8.45 -4.55
CA VAL A 20 5.89 9.40 -5.50
C VAL A 20 5.15 8.68 -6.63
N CYS A 21 5.68 7.57 -7.14
CA CYS A 21 5.03 6.82 -8.21
C CYS A 21 3.73 6.12 -7.75
N ALA A 22 3.67 5.64 -6.51
CA ALA A 22 2.52 4.93 -5.97
C ALA A 22 1.19 5.73 -6.03
N PRO A 23 1.07 6.96 -5.50
CA PRO A 23 -0.17 7.74 -5.58
C PRO A 23 -0.51 8.13 -7.02
N VAL A 24 0.48 8.38 -7.87
CA VAL A 24 0.27 8.65 -9.30
C VAL A 24 -0.30 7.40 -10.01
N ALA A 25 0.20 6.21 -9.69
CA ALA A 25 -0.36 4.96 -10.18
C ALA A 25 -1.82 4.79 -9.75
N VAL A 26 -2.13 5.02 -8.47
CA VAL A 26 -3.51 4.95 -7.95
C VAL A 26 -4.44 5.93 -8.68
N LEU A 27 -3.98 7.17 -8.90
CA LEU A 27 -4.74 8.17 -9.66
C LEU A 27 -5.07 7.66 -11.07
N PHE A 28 -4.09 7.13 -11.81
CA PHE A 28 -4.33 6.61 -13.16
C PHE A 28 -5.17 5.34 -13.18
N VAL A 29 -5.08 4.48 -12.16
CA VAL A 29 -6.00 3.33 -12.00
C VAL A 29 -7.44 3.81 -11.83
N LEU A 30 -7.67 4.82 -10.99
CA LEU A 30 -9.01 5.40 -10.80
C LEU A 30 -9.54 6.06 -12.08
N LEU A 31 -8.69 6.82 -12.79
CA LEU A 31 -9.03 7.41 -14.08
C LEU A 31 -9.34 6.34 -15.13
N ALA A 32 -8.55 5.27 -15.19
CA ALA A 32 -8.78 4.15 -16.09
C ALA A 32 -10.13 3.48 -15.79
N ALA A 33 -10.37 3.12 -14.52
CA ALA A 33 -11.63 2.52 -14.10
C ALA A 33 -12.83 3.41 -14.44
N ASN A 34 -12.76 4.71 -14.13
CA ASN A 34 -13.82 5.66 -14.44
C ASN A 34 -14.01 5.85 -15.96
N SER A 35 -12.94 5.84 -16.75
CA SER A 35 -13.02 5.97 -18.20
C SER A 35 -13.73 4.78 -18.86
N VAL A 36 -13.55 3.57 -18.31
CA VAL A 36 -14.22 2.35 -18.77
C VAL A 36 -15.69 2.39 -18.39
N THR A 37 -16.03 2.77 -17.16
CA THR A 37 -17.44 2.81 -16.70
C THR A 37 -18.25 3.89 -17.42
N THR A 38 -17.65 5.04 -17.72
CA THR A 38 -18.30 6.14 -18.44
C THR A 38 -18.30 5.98 -19.96
N SER A 39 -17.77 4.87 -20.49
CA SER A 39 -17.63 4.63 -21.93
C SER A 39 -16.89 5.77 -22.65
N ALA A 40 -15.81 6.27 -22.03
CA ALA A 40 -14.96 7.30 -22.63
C ALA A 40 -14.33 6.82 -23.95
N ILE A 41 -13.77 7.75 -24.72
CA ILE A 41 -13.08 7.45 -25.99
C ILE A 41 -12.03 6.35 -25.77
N VAL A 42 -12.07 5.29 -26.57
CA VAL A 42 -11.21 4.08 -26.45
C VAL A 42 -9.74 4.43 -26.32
N VAL A 43 -9.27 5.43 -27.07
CA VAL A 43 -7.88 5.91 -27.00
C VAL A 43 -7.52 6.40 -25.60
N MET A 44 -8.39 7.14 -24.92
CA MET A 44 -8.14 7.63 -23.55
C MET A 44 -8.13 6.49 -22.54
N GLN A 45 -8.99 5.49 -22.72
CA GLN A 45 -8.98 4.29 -21.88
C GLN A 45 -7.62 3.57 -21.98
N ILE A 46 -7.12 3.35 -23.20
CA ILE A 46 -5.82 2.72 -23.44
C ILE A 46 -4.70 3.54 -22.81
N VAL A 47 -4.70 4.87 -23.00
CA VAL A 47 -3.67 5.76 -22.43
C VAL A 47 -3.69 5.70 -20.90
N PHE A 48 -4.85 5.76 -20.25
CA PHE A 48 -4.94 5.68 -18.79
C PHE A 48 -4.50 4.32 -18.25
N VAL A 49 -4.85 3.22 -18.94
CA VAL A 49 -4.38 1.88 -18.56
C VAL A 49 -2.87 1.76 -18.70
N LEU A 50 -2.28 2.25 -19.80
CA LEU A 50 -0.82 2.23 -20.00
C LEU A 50 -0.09 3.06 -18.96
N LEU A 51 -0.60 4.25 -18.62
CA LEU A 51 -0.02 5.10 -17.58
C LEU A 51 -0.14 4.44 -16.21
N ALA A 52 -1.29 3.84 -15.88
CA ALA A 52 -1.46 3.08 -14.65
C ALA A 52 -0.41 1.96 -14.54
N VAL A 53 -0.28 1.13 -15.57
CA VAL A 53 0.72 0.04 -15.60
C VAL A 53 2.14 0.59 -15.49
N CYS A 54 2.47 1.64 -16.23
CA CYS A 54 3.80 2.24 -16.22
C CYS A 54 4.19 2.75 -14.83
N PHE A 55 3.32 3.50 -14.16
CA PHE A 55 3.60 4.00 -12.81
C PHE A 55 3.57 2.90 -11.75
N THR A 56 2.72 1.87 -11.89
CA THR A 56 2.75 0.69 -11.02
C THR A 56 4.08 -0.06 -11.14
N LEU A 57 4.54 -0.33 -12.35
CA LEU A 57 5.82 -1.01 -12.58
C LEU A 57 6.99 -0.16 -12.10
N SER A 58 6.95 1.16 -12.32
CA SER A 58 7.97 2.08 -11.82
C SER A 58 8.00 2.08 -10.30
N SER A 59 6.85 2.19 -9.64
CA SER A 59 6.74 2.11 -8.18
C SER A 59 7.29 0.80 -7.63
N LEU A 60 7.01 -0.32 -8.29
CA LEU A 60 7.47 -1.64 -7.87
C LEU A 60 8.98 -1.82 -8.08
N ALA A 61 9.52 -1.33 -9.20
CA ALA A 61 10.94 -1.36 -9.49
C ALA A 61 11.74 -0.52 -8.47
N TYR A 62 11.30 0.69 -8.19
CA TYR A 62 11.97 1.52 -7.18
C TYR A 62 11.83 0.93 -5.76
N ALA A 63 10.69 0.32 -5.43
CA ALA A 63 10.52 -0.38 -4.16
C ALA A 63 11.43 -1.62 -4.06
N SER A 64 11.65 -2.35 -5.16
CA SER A 64 12.54 -3.50 -5.16
C SER A 64 14.01 -3.10 -5.05
N TYR A 65 14.43 -2.00 -5.70
CA TYR A 65 15.77 -1.44 -5.53
C TYR A 65 16.01 -1.00 -4.08
N TYR A 66 15.07 -0.28 -3.47
CA TYR A 66 15.14 0.05 -2.05
C TYR A 66 15.23 -1.19 -1.16
N THR A 67 14.43 -2.22 -1.45
CA THR A 67 14.45 -3.48 -0.67
C THR A 67 15.80 -4.19 -0.80
N ASN A 68 16.41 -4.17 -1.99
CA ASN A 68 17.72 -4.74 -2.23
C ASN A 68 18.81 -3.98 -1.46
N GLU A 69 18.85 -2.65 -1.56
CA GLU A 69 19.77 -1.80 -0.79
C GLU A 69 19.59 -2.00 0.72
N ARG A 70 18.35 -2.14 1.18
CA ARG A 70 18.02 -2.44 2.58
C ARG A 70 18.57 -3.81 3.00
N SER A 71 18.47 -4.82 2.14
CA SER A 71 18.99 -6.16 2.43
C SER A 71 20.52 -6.22 2.48
N GLN A 72 21.19 -5.34 1.73
CA GLN A 72 22.65 -5.19 1.72
C GLN A 72 23.17 -4.35 2.89
N GLY A 73 22.28 -3.66 3.61
CA GLY A 73 22.63 -2.80 4.73
C GLY A 73 22.93 -1.34 4.34
N ASP A 74 22.77 -1.00 3.06
CA ASP A 74 23.11 0.31 2.49
C ASP A 74 21.99 1.35 2.65
N ALA A 75 20.77 0.93 3.04
CA ALA A 75 19.63 1.81 3.23
C ALA A 75 18.96 1.60 4.59
N GLU A 76 18.62 2.70 5.27
CA GLU A 76 17.87 2.71 6.53
C GLU A 76 16.38 2.31 6.37
N PRO A 77 15.73 1.81 7.44
CA PRO A 77 14.30 1.51 7.38
C PRO A 77 13.49 2.79 7.29
N LEU A 78 12.47 2.80 6.42
CA LEU A 78 11.47 3.87 6.38
C LEU A 78 10.82 4.09 7.76
N ILE A 79 10.55 3.00 8.48
CA ILE A 79 9.99 3.02 9.82
C ILE A 79 10.90 2.21 10.73
N LYS A 80 11.59 2.89 11.64
CA LYS A 80 12.53 2.27 12.58
C LYS A 80 11.86 1.29 13.53
N ASN A 81 10.63 1.58 13.97
CA ASN A 81 9.87 0.69 14.84
C ASN A 81 9.25 -0.46 14.04
N GLN A 82 9.69 -1.69 14.34
CA GLN A 82 9.26 -2.89 13.64
C GLN A 82 7.77 -3.20 13.84
N ASN A 83 7.23 -2.95 15.03
CA ASN A 83 5.82 -3.20 15.35
C ASN A 83 4.92 -2.19 14.65
N LEU A 84 5.32 -0.92 14.59
CA LEU A 84 4.63 0.11 13.80
C LEU A 84 4.61 -0.23 12.30
N SER A 85 5.76 -0.64 11.76
CA SER A 85 5.87 -1.05 10.35
C SER A 85 4.95 -2.23 10.04
N LYS A 86 4.92 -3.26 10.90
CA LYS A 86 4.03 -4.42 10.74
C LYS A 86 2.56 -4.01 10.87
N SER A 87 2.22 -3.16 11.84
CA SER A 87 0.84 -2.66 12.02
C SER A 87 0.33 -1.94 10.78
N LEU A 88 1.15 -1.07 10.17
CA LEU A 88 0.77 -0.38 8.93
C LEU A 88 0.57 -1.32 7.75
N VAL A 89 1.42 -2.33 7.57
CA VAL A 89 1.24 -3.33 6.51
C VAL A 89 -0.04 -4.13 6.74
N PHE A 90 -0.29 -4.57 7.98
CA PHE A 90 -1.52 -5.27 8.34
C PHE A 90 -2.76 -4.39 8.18
N LEU A 91 -2.66 -3.08 8.46
CA LEU A 91 -3.74 -2.13 8.26
C LEU A 91 -4.10 -2.00 6.76
N LEU A 92 -3.10 -1.86 5.89
CA LEU A 92 -3.32 -1.81 4.44
C LEU A 92 -3.97 -3.10 3.93
N LEU A 93 -3.51 -4.27 4.39
CA LEU A 93 -4.12 -5.56 4.06
C LEU A 93 -5.55 -5.66 4.62
N THR A 94 -5.81 -5.12 5.82
CA THR A 94 -7.15 -5.08 6.42
C THR A 94 -8.11 -4.28 5.56
N ILE A 95 -7.71 -3.10 5.10
CA ILE A 95 -8.53 -2.26 4.22
C ILE A 95 -8.80 -2.97 2.90
N LEU A 96 -7.77 -3.56 2.28
CA LEU A 96 -7.89 -4.27 1.01
C LEU A 96 -8.83 -5.49 1.12
N PHE A 97 -8.57 -6.39 2.06
CA PHE A 97 -9.39 -7.59 2.24
C PHE A 97 -10.77 -7.28 2.81
N GLY A 98 -10.91 -6.21 3.59
CA GLY A 98 -12.20 -5.69 4.04
C GLY A 98 -13.07 -5.23 2.86
N ALA A 99 -12.49 -4.49 1.92
CA ALA A 99 -13.18 -4.09 0.69
C ALA A 99 -13.56 -5.31 -0.18
N ILE A 100 -12.65 -6.26 -0.37
CA ILE A 100 -12.92 -7.51 -1.12
C ILE A 100 -14.04 -8.31 -0.45
N ALA A 101 -14.00 -8.47 0.87
CA ALA A 101 -15.03 -9.18 1.63
C ALA A 101 -16.39 -8.49 1.49
N TYR A 102 -16.44 -7.16 1.60
CA TYR A 102 -17.67 -6.38 1.40
C TYR A 102 -18.26 -6.59 -0.02
N SER A 103 -17.43 -6.47 -1.06
CA SER A 103 -17.85 -6.72 -2.44
C SER A 103 -18.28 -8.17 -2.67
N ALA A 104 -17.60 -9.15 -2.06
CA ALA A 104 -17.95 -10.56 -2.15
C ALA A 104 -19.29 -10.87 -1.46
N VAL A 105 -19.58 -10.23 -0.31
CA VAL A 105 -20.83 -10.42 0.41
C VAL A 105 -22.02 -9.88 -0.38
N THR A 106 -21.88 -8.67 -0.94
CA THR A 106 -22.93 -7.97 -1.70
C THR A 106 -23.21 -8.58 -3.09
N SER A 107 -22.29 -9.36 -3.63
CA SER A 107 -22.43 -10.01 -4.94
C SER A 107 -22.86 -11.49 -4.82
N SER A 108 -23.20 -12.09 -5.96
CA SER A 108 -23.57 -13.50 -6.08
C SER A 108 -22.37 -14.46 -6.11
N THR A 109 -21.21 -14.06 -5.56
CA THR A 109 -20.01 -14.92 -5.51
C THR A 109 -20.26 -16.16 -4.64
N HIS A 110 -19.55 -17.26 -4.95
CA HIS A 110 -19.65 -18.51 -4.19
C HIS A 110 -19.44 -18.31 -2.68
N LEU A 111 -20.25 -19.01 -1.87
CA LEU A 111 -20.22 -18.95 -0.41
C LEU A 111 -18.81 -19.19 0.17
N ILE A 112 -18.06 -20.16 -0.38
CA ILE A 112 -16.70 -20.47 0.06
C ILE A 112 -15.79 -19.24 -0.06
N PHE A 113 -15.88 -18.49 -1.16
CA PHE A 113 -15.09 -17.28 -1.37
C PHE A 113 -15.47 -16.17 -0.37
N LYS A 114 -16.76 -16.04 -0.05
CA LYS A 114 -17.24 -15.11 0.99
C LYS A 114 -16.66 -15.44 2.36
N VAL A 115 -16.69 -16.71 2.75
CA VAL A 115 -16.15 -17.17 4.04
C VAL A 115 -14.65 -16.95 4.11
N ILE A 116 -13.90 -17.35 3.08
CA ILE A 116 -12.44 -17.17 3.04
C ILE A 116 -12.08 -15.68 3.13
N SER A 117 -12.68 -14.83 2.30
CA SER A 117 -12.41 -13.38 2.31
C SER A 117 -12.75 -12.73 3.65
N ALA A 118 -13.84 -13.11 4.30
CA ALA A 118 -14.20 -12.64 5.63
C ALA A 118 -13.19 -13.08 6.70
N LEU A 119 -12.74 -14.34 6.68
CA LEU A 119 -11.72 -14.84 7.62
C LEU A 119 -10.38 -14.12 7.45
N LEU A 120 -9.94 -13.87 6.22
CA LEU A 120 -8.74 -13.08 5.93
C LEU A 120 -8.86 -11.64 6.45
N ALA A 121 -10.00 -10.97 6.24
CA ALA A 121 -10.23 -9.63 6.75
C ALA A 121 -10.16 -9.58 8.29
N ILE A 122 -10.78 -10.54 8.98
CA ILE A 122 -10.72 -10.66 10.45
C ILE A 122 -9.27 -10.89 10.92
N TYR A 123 -8.55 -11.82 10.27
CA TYR A 123 -7.16 -12.12 10.60
C TYR A 123 -6.26 -10.87 10.51
N PHE A 124 -6.35 -10.11 9.41
CA PHE A 124 -5.56 -8.89 9.26
C PHE A 124 -5.97 -7.79 10.24
N THR A 125 -7.27 -7.69 10.57
CA THR A 125 -7.77 -6.73 11.56
C THR A 125 -7.16 -7.01 12.94
N LEU A 126 -7.20 -8.28 13.38
CA LEU A 126 -6.60 -8.73 14.63
C LEU A 126 -5.09 -8.48 14.65
N GLY A 127 -4.39 -8.79 13.55
CA GLY A 127 -2.96 -8.51 13.43
C GLY A 127 -2.64 -7.01 13.50
N THR A 128 -3.45 -6.16 12.87
CA THR A 128 -3.31 -4.70 12.95
C THR A 128 -3.40 -4.22 14.40
N LEU A 129 -4.43 -4.66 15.13
CA LEU A 129 -4.62 -4.34 16.54
C LEU A 129 -3.47 -4.86 17.41
N ALA A 130 -3.04 -6.11 17.20
CA ALA A 130 -1.96 -6.71 17.98
C ALA A 130 -0.65 -5.92 17.81
N PHE A 131 -0.25 -5.62 16.57
CA PHE A 131 0.97 -4.85 16.32
C PHE A 131 0.86 -3.38 16.74
N ALA A 132 -0.34 -2.79 16.68
CA ALA A 132 -0.56 -1.44 17.22
C ALA A 132 -0.43 -1.41 18.76
N ALA A 133 -0.95 -2.43 19.45
CA ALA A 133 -0.80 -2.58 20.88
C ALA A 133 0.66 -2.79 21.29
N TYR A 134 1.39 -3.67 20.59
CA TYR A 134 2.84 -3.84 20.82
C TYR A 134 3.62 -2.55 20.59
N PHE A 135 3.32 -1.82 19.51
CA PHE A 135 3.93 -0.50 19.28
C PHE A 135 3.67 0.48 20.44
N THR A 136 2.44 0.52 20.94
CA THR A 136 2.08 1.42 22.05
C THR A 136 2.83 1.04 23.33
N ASN A 137 3.03 -0.26 23.57
CA ASN A 137 3.80 -0.74 24.71
C ASN A 137 5.29 -0.36 24.57
N ASP A 138 5.88 -0.54 23.39
CA ASP A 138 7.28 -0.17 23.11
C ASP A 138 7.56 1.34 23.22
N CYS A 139 6.54 2.20 23.05
CA CYS A 139 6.68 3.64 23.22
C CYS A 139 6.59 4.10 24.68
N CYS A 140 6.09 3.25 25.57
CA CYS A 140 5.84 3.57 26.98
C CYS A 140 6.87 2.93 27.93
N GLU A 141 7.78 2.08 27.42
CA GLU A 141 8.98 1.58 28.10
C GLU A 141 10.21 2.45 27.79
#